data_AF-A0A929DTI3-F1
#
_entry.id   AF-A0A929DTI3-F1
#
_cell.length_a   1.000
_cell.length_b   1.000
_cell.length_c   1.000
_cell.angle_alpha   90.00
_cell.angle_beta   90.00
_cell.angle_gamma   90.00
#
_symmetry.space_group_name_H-M   'P 1'
#
loop_
_entity.id
_entity.type
_entity.pdbx_description
1 polymer ?
#
loop_
_entity_poly.entity_id
_entity_poly.type
_entity_poly.pdbx_seq_one_letter_code
_entity_poly.pdbx_strand_id
1 'polypeptide(L)'
;MERSLKITEDGSHTMFVKGLDEPYHSTHGALQESLHVFIKQGLLTVKQSSVRILELGFGTGLNALLTMRESIPLNLDVYYHAVEKYPLKDSEYTLLNYEKVIQHL
;
A
#
# COMPACT_ATOMS: atom_id res chain seq x y z
N MET A 1 -12.62 -3.17 15.64
CA MET A 1 -12.87 -1.95 14.87
C MET A 1 -13.71 -2.33 13.67
N GLU A 2 -14.86 -1.70 13.46
CA GLU A 2 -15.71 -2.00 12.31
C GLU A 2 -15.17 -1.31 11.06
N ARG A 3 -14.88 -2.09 10.03
CA ARG A 3 -14.28 -1.63 8.77
C ARG A 3 -15.17 -2.02 7.60
N SER A 4 -15.16 -1.21 6.55
CA SER A 4 -15.88 -1.50 5.29
C SER A 4 -15.00 -1.19 4.09
N LEU A 5 -15.16 -1.97 3.03
CA LEU A 5 -14.46 -1.76 1.76
C LEU A 5 -15.03 -0.54 1.02
N LYS A 6 -14.17 0.26 0.41
CA LYS A 6 -14.53 1.40 -0.46
C LYS A 6 -13.67 1.39 -1.71
N ILE A 7 -14.25 1.85 -2.82
CA ILE A 7 -13.55 2.07 -4.09
C ILE A 7 -13.16 3.55 -4.15
N THR A 8 -11.90 3.84 -4.49
CA THR A 8 -11.38 5.19 -4.70
C THR A 8 -11.57 5.64 -6.16
N GLU A 9 -11.33 6.91 -6.47
CA GLU A 9 -11.56 7.45 -7.83
C GLU A 9 -10.68 6.81 -8.92
N ASP A 10 -9.47 6.35 -8.56
CA ASP A 10 -8.60 5.55 -9.45
C ASP A 10 -8.99 4.07 -9.57
N GLY A 11 -10.13 3.67 -8.99
CA GLY A 11 -10.67 2.32 -9.02
C GLY A 11 -10.03 1.35 -8.03
N SER A 12 -9.00 1.74 -7.28
CA SER A 12 -8.37 0.89 -6.28
C SER A 12 -9.21 0.79 -4.99
N HIS A 13 -9.03 -0.29 -4.23
CA HIS A 13 -9.71 -0.47 -2.95
C HIS A 13 -8.97 0.21 -1.80
N THR A 14 -9.75 0.79 -0.89
CA THR A 14 -9.32 1.26 0.42
C THR A 14 -10.25 0.70 1.51
N MET A 15 -9.76 0.65 2.75
CA MET A 15 -10.57 0.30 3.92
C MET A 15 -11.04 1.58 4.60
N PHE A 16 -12.31 1.62 4.99
CA PHE A 16 -12.89 2.72 5.75
C PHE A 16 -13.18 2.29 7.19
N VAL A 17 -12.75 3.09 8.16
CA VAL A 17 -12.93 2.83 9.58
C VAL A 17 -14.09 3.66 10.10
N LYS A 18 -15.22 3.01 10.41
CA LYS A 18 -16.42 3.72 10.87
C LYS A 18 -16.21 4.48 12.18
N GLY A 19 -15.40 3.94 13.09
CA GLY A 19 -15.14 4.56 14.40
C GLY A 19 -14.23 5.80 14.36
N LEU A 20 -13.52 6.01 13.24
CA LEU A 20 -12.63 7.16 13.04
C LEU A 20 -13.15 8.12 11.95
N ASP A 21 -14.17 7.70 11.19
CA ASP A 21 -14.67 8.41 10.02
C ASP A 21 -13.59 8.66 8.94
N GLU A 22 -12.63 7.73 8.84
CA GLU A 22 -11.43 7.89 8.00
C GLU A 22 -11.19 6.67 7.09
N PRO A 23 -10.74 6.88 5.85
CA PRO A 23 -10.20 5.82 5.00
C PRO A 23 -8.72 5.54 5.30
N TYR A 24 -8.24 4.35 4.94
CA TYR A 24 -6.82 3.96 5.07
C TYR A 24 -5.92 4.68 4.05
N HIS A 25 -6.48 5.06 2.91
CA HIS A 25 -5.81 5.75 1.80
C HIS A 25 -6.74 6.82 1.26
N SER A 26 -6.20 7.81 0.53
CA SER A 26 -6.99 8.87 -0.08
C SER A 26 -8.15 8.33 -0.94
N THR A 27 -9.31 8.96 -0.82
CA THR A 27 -10.48 8.65 -1.65
C THR A 27 -10.28 9.04 -3.12
N HIS A 28 -9.37 9.98 -3.40
CA HIS A 28 -9.00 10.40 -4.75
C HIS A 28 -8.19 9.33 -5.50
N GLY A 29 -7.62 8.35 -4.79
CA GLY A 29 -6.93 7.22 -5.42
C GLY A 29 -5.84 6.63 -4.55
N ALA A 30 -6.07 5.44 -4.00
CA ALA A 30 -5.09 4.78 -3.13
C ALA A 30 -3.83 4.36 -3.91
N LEU A 31 -4.01 3.83 -5.12
CA LEU A 31 -2.90 3.43 -5.99
C LEU A 31 -2.12 4.65 -6.48
N GLN A 32 -2.80 5.69 -6.95
CA GLN A 32 -2.16 6.90 -7.45
C GLN A 32 -1.34 7.61 -6.37
N GLU A 33 -1.91 7.78 -5.18
CA GLU A 33 -1.22 8.35 -4.03
C GLU A 33 0.01 7.52 -3.67
N SER A 34 -0.15 6.20 -3.56
CA SER A 34 0.95 5.32 -3.15
C SER A 34 2.11 5.32 -4.14
N LEU A 35 1.81 5.32 -5.44
CA LEU A 35 2.81 5.46 -6.51
C LEU A 35 3.51 6.81 -6.47
N HIS A 36 2.77 7.89 -6.21
CA HIS A 36 3.36 9.22 -6.18
C HIS A 36 4.25 9.42 -4.94
N VAL A 37 3.69 9.23 -3.76
CA VAL A 37 4.32 9.61 -2.48
C VAL A 37 5.39 8.60 -2.10
N PHE A 38 5.06 7.31 -2.01
CA PHE A 38 5.97 6.32 -1.44
C PHE A 38 6.94 5.75 -2.47
N ILE A 39 6.51 5.58 -3.72
CA ILE A 39 7.38 5.06 -4.79
C ILE A 39 8.18 6.18 -5.44
N LYS A 40 7.52 7.11 -6.13
CA LYS A 40 8.21 8.12 -6.95
C LYS A 40 9.00 9.12 -6.12
N GLN A 41 8.41 9.65 -5.04
CA GLN A 41 9.10 10.59 -4.15
C GLN A 41 9.87 9.92 -3.01
N GLY A 42 9.67 8.61 -2.81
CA GLY A 42 10.38 7.81 -1.82
C GLY A 42 11.39 6.87 -2.47
N LEU A 43 10.99 5.61 -2.67
CA LEU A 43 11.86 4.51 -3.12
C LEU A 43 12.75 4.86 -4.31
N LEU A 44 12.21 5.48 -5.36
CA LEU A 44 12.96 5.79 -6.60
C LEU A 44 14.02 6.90 -6.44
N THR A 45 14.00 7.62 -5.32
CA THR A 45 15.01 8.65 -5.01
C THR A 45 16.28 8.06 -4.39
N VAL A 46 16.20 6.83 -3.87
CA VAL A 46 17.31 6.08 -3.27
C VAL A 46 18.35 5.75 -4.35
N LYS A 47 19.64 5.94 -4.03
CA LYS A 47 20.76 5.68 -4.97
C LYS A 47 21.63 4.49 -4.56
N GLN A 48 21.36 3.91 -3.40
CA GLN A 48 22.03 2.74 -2.88
C GLN A 48 21.47 1.47 -3.51
N SER A 49 22.26 0.39 -3.50
CA SER A 49 21.82 -0.94 -3.95
C SER A 49 20.98 -1.69 -2.89
N SER A 50 20.85 -1.13 -1.68
CA SER A 50 19.98 -1.68 -0.63
C SER A 50 19.31 -0.57 0.18
N VAL A 51 18.10 -0.84 0.67
CA VAL A 51 17.33 0.08 1.51
C VAL A 51 16.60 -0.69 2.61
N ARG A 52 16.45 -0.05 3.78
CA ARG A 52 15.66 -0.56 4.90
C ARG A 52 14.49 0.39 5.12
N ILE A 53 13.27 -0.12 5.03
CA ILE A 53 12.04 0.64 5.15
C ILE A 53 11.33 0.22 6.43
N LEU A 54 10.87 1.20 7.20
CA LEU A 54 9.96 1.02 8.32
C LEU A 54 8.63 1.69 7.98
N GLU A 55 7.54 0.92 8.00
CA GLU A 55 6.17 1.42 7.88
C GLU A 55 5.43 1.27 9.21
N LEU A 56 4.82 2.35 9.68
CA LEU A 56 3.93 2.34 10.84
C LEU A 56 2.49 2.34 10.33
N GLY A 57 1.80 1.21 10.52
CA GLY A 57 0.50 0.94 9.91
C GLY A 57 0.64 0.25 8.56
N PHE A 58 0.74 -1.08 8.56
CA PHE A 58 0.79 -1.88 7.33
C PHE A 58 -0.52 -1.73 6.52
N GLY A 59 -1.65 -1.55 7.21
CA GLY A 59 -2.94 -1.31 6.60
C GLY A 59 -3.32 -2.39 5.58
N THR A 60 -3.47 -1.99 4.32
CA THR A 60 -3.82 -2.89 3.22
C THR A 60 -2.61 -3.59 2.57
N GLY A 61 -1.38 -3.23 2.97
CA GLY A 61 -0.15 -3.73 2.36
C GLY A 61 0.18 -3.14 1.00
N LEU A 62 -0.58 -2.14 0.52
CA LEU A 62 -0.41 -1.57 -0.82
C LEU A 62 1.00 -0.99 -1.04
N ASN A 63 1.54 -0.25 -0.07
CA ASN A 63 2.88 0.33 -0.16
C ASN A 63 3.97 -0.73 -0.25
N ALA A 64 3.87 -1.79 0.56
CA ALA A 64 4.81 -2.90 0.53
C ALA A 64 4.75 -3.66 -0.81
N LEU A 65 3.54 -3.91 -1.32
CA LEU A 65 3.33 -4.56 -2.62
C LEU A 65 3.96 -3.76 -3.77
N LEU A 66 3.70 -2.46 -3.82
CA LEU A 66 4.30 -1.58 -4.83
C LEU A 66 5.81 -1.46 -4.67
N THR A 67 6.31 -1.42 -3.43
CA THR A 67 7.74 -1.40 -3.16
C THR A 67 8.43 -2.65 -3.71
N MET A 68 7.86 -3.84 -3.47
CA MET A 68 8.37 -5.10 -4.01
C MET A 68 8.36 -5.09 -5.55
N ARG A 69 7.25 -4.66 -6.17
CA ARG A 69 7.14 -4.61 -7.63
C ARG A 69 8.24 -3.75 -8.24
N GLU A 70 8.48 -2.58 -7.68
CA GLU A 70 9.45 -1.61 -8.20
C GLU A 70 10.89 -1.97 -7.88
N SER A 71 11.15 -2.70 -6.79
CA SER A 71 12.52 -3.10 -6.43
C SER A 71 13.10 -4.16 -7.37
N ILE A 72 12.25 -5.01 -7.96
CA ILE A 72 12.67 -6.09 -8.86
C ILE A 72 13.43 -5.56 -10.09
N PRO A 73 12.86 -4.69 -10.96
CA PRO A 73 13.56 -4.20 -12.15
C PRO A 73 14.77 -3.31 -11.80
N LEU A 74 14.80 -2.74 -10.60
CA LEU A 74 15.92 -1.92 -10.11
C LEU A 74 17.07 -2.76 -9.54
N ASN A 75 16.87 -4.07 -9.33
CA ASN A 75 17.78 -4.93 -8.59
C ASN A 75 18.17 -4.31 -7.23
N LEU A 76 17.17 -3.77 -6.53
CA LEU A 76 17.30 -3.08 -5.26
C LEU A 76 16.95 -4.05 -4.11
N ASP A 77 17.89 -4.27 -3.20
CA ASP A 77 17.64 -5.09 -2.00
C ASP A 77 16.79 -4.30 -1.01
N VAL A 78 15.56 -4.73 -0.77
CA VAL A 78 14.64 -4.07 0.17
C VAL A 78 14.44 -4.93 1.41
N TYR A 79 14.73 -4.35 2.58
CA TYR A 79 14.34 -4.90 3.88
C TYR A 79 13.15 -4.11 4.42
N TYR A 80 11.94 -4.64 4.21
CA TYR A 80 10.70 -3.97 4.62
C TYR A 80 10.22 -4.47 5.98
N HIS A 81 10.09 -3.57 6.94
CA HIS A 81 9.51 -3.85 8.25
C HIS A 81 8.24 -3.03 8.41
N ALA A 82 7.14 -3.68 8.78
CA ALA A 82 5.89 -3.00 9.08
C ALA A 82 5.39 -3.37 10.47
N VAL A 83 4.79 -2.41 11.16
CA VAL A 83 4.13 -2.63 12.44
C VAL A 83 2.67 -2.27 12.30
N GLU A 84 1.79 -3.24 12.52
CA GLU A 84 0.34 -3.05 12.42
C GLU A 84 -0.33 -3.48 13.72
N LYS A 85 -1.09 -2.56 14.32
CA LYS A 85 -1.79 -2.80 15.58
C LYS A 85 -3.07 -3.62 15.37
N TYR A 86 -3.72 -3.44 14.22
CA TYR A 86 -5.00 -4.08 13.90
C TYR A 86 -4.98 -4.69 12.49
N PRO A 87 -4.27 -5.82 12.28
CA PRO A 87 -4.18 -6.44 10.96
C PRO A 87 -5.54 -6.68 10.31
N LEU A 88 -5.59 -6.60 8.98
CA LEU A 88 -6.75 -7.06 8.24
C LEU A 88 -6.89 -8.57 8.40
N LYS A 89 -8.14 -9.03 8.54
CA LYS A 89 -8.47 -10.45 8.50
C LYS A 89 -8.45 -10.95 7.06
N ASP A 90 -8.34 -12.26 6.88
CA ASP A 90 -8.43 -12.93 5.58
C ASP A 90 -9.68 -12.52 4.80
N SER A 91 -10.83 -12.48 5.48
CA SER A 91 -12.09 -12.04 4.89
C SER A 91 -12.11 -10.58 4.43
N GLU A 92 -11.16 -9.75 4.85
CA GLU A 92 -11.06 -8.33 4.49
C GLU A 92 -10.05 -8.13 3.35
N TYR A 93 -8.83 -8.65 3.50
CA TYR A 93 -7.80 -8.39 2.48
C TYR A 93 -8.04 -9.18 1.18
N THR A 94 -8.72 -10.33 1.22
CA THR A 94 -9.08 -11.09 0.01
C THR A 94 -10.06 -10.36 -0.91
N LEU A 95 -10.74 -9.32 -0.40
CA LEU A 95 -11.63 -8.48 -1.18
C LEU A 95 -10.90 -7.32 -1.88
N LEU A 96 -9.63 -7.07 -1.55
CA LEU A 96 -8.85 -6.01 -2.19
C LEU A 96 -8.61 -6.35 -3.66
N ASN A 97 -8.69 -5.34 -4.52
CA ASN A 97 -8.62 -5.52 -5.98
C ASN A 97 -7.24 -5.21 -6.56
N TYR A 98 -6.20 -5.20 -5.74
CA TYR A 98 -4.86 -4.75 -6.15
C TYR A 98 -4.29 -5.55 -7.31
N GLU A 99 -4.57 -6.86 -7.39
CA GLU A 99 -4.22 -7.70 -8.54
C GLU A 99 -4.82 -7.25 -9.88
N LYS A 100 -5.95 -6.55 -9.85
CA LYS A 100 -6.68 -6.10 -11.04
C LYS A 100 -6.27 -4.70 -11.48
N VAL A 101 -5.98 -3.83 -10.52
CA VAL A 101 -5.66 -2.41 -10.78
C VAL A 101 -4.16 -2.17 -10.94
N ILE A 102 -3.33 -3.05 -10.39
CA ILE A 102 -1.88 -3.00 -10.57
C ILE A 102 -1.52 -3.81 -11.81
N GLN A 103 -1.01 -3.15 -12.83
CA GLN A 103 -0.48 -3.82 -14.02
C GLN A 103 0.84 -4.54 -13.65
N HIS A 104 0.97 -5.79 -14.10
CA HIS A 104 2.19 -6.61 -13.99
C HIS A 104 2.69 -6.81 -12.55
N LEU A 105 1.88 -7.46 -11.70
CA LEU A 105 2.36 -8.09 -10.47
C LEU A 105 3.11 -9.41 -10.75
#